data_AF-F8KXD2-F1
#
_entry.id   AF-F8KXD2-F1
#
_cell.length_a   1.000
_cell.length_b   1.000
_cell.length_c   1.000
_cell.angle_alpha   90.00
_cell.angle_beta   90.00
_cell.angle_gamma   90.00
#
_symmetry.space_group_name_H-M   'P 1'
#
loop_
_entity.id
_entity.type
_entity.pdbx_description
1 polymer ?
#
loop_
_entity_poly.entity_id
_entity_poly.type
_entity_poly.pdbx_seq_one_letter_code
_entity_poly.pdbx_strand_id
1 'polypeptide(L)'
;MFTKKAKKDFPPDTFLPTPLRILAILQLCLAFTAICLYAGHPFMGALFTQKSHTLLFENVMGTLAHPSSEEHQLFNRQHFEKLPEHERQHIISSYRQVQSMGNQSFLEKCKDSILLLFLKTPAFTKGWILFSVVLSILLLRKREGAAQATWVLPILCIAFIFDARHTGTKSLQLENQLFPSEERLMHEYVKEPLSSSILEQHKQLKRGWELYLIQEWAKELISQNPSLRKKQIMKGEFAFNLARLNMRMQNPQPFHFSFIESFNYLYIFYFCWNLYFAWFMNRKKWRYQLV
;
A
#
# COMPACT_ATOMS: atom_id res chain seq x y z
N MET A 1 15.74 -15.50 50.42
CA MET A 1 14.64 -16.38 50.84
C MET A 1 13.40 -16.00 50.03
N PHE A 2 13.20 -16.60 48.86
CA PHE A 2 12.04 -16.30 48.01
C PHE A 2 10.88 -17.19 48.45
N THR A 3 9.87 -16.60 49.08
CA THR A 3 8.62 -17.26 49.41
C THR A 3 7.94 -17.72 48.12
N LYS A 4 7.80 -19.04 47.93
CA LYS A 4 7.02 -19.62 46.84
C LYS A 4 5.58 -19.12 46.99
N LYS A 5 5.15 -18.21 46.12
CA LYS A 5 3.74 -17.80 46.02
C LYS A 5 2.91 -19.05 45.75
N ALA A 6 1.94 -19.33 46.63
CA ALA A 6 0.97 -20.39 46.43
C ALA A 6 0.30 -20.21 45.06
N LYS A 7 0.36 -21.24 44.20
CA LYS A 7 -0.42 -21.25 42.96
C LYS A 7 -1.88 -21.24 43.36
N LYS A 8 -2.60 -20.21 42.93
CA LYS A 8 -4.05 -20.13 43.10
C LYS A 8 -4.64 -21.22 42.19
N ASP A 9 -5.14 -22.29 42.79
CA ASP A 9 -5.82 -23.34 42.04
C ASP A 9 -7.19 -22.81 41.63
N PHE A 10 -7.33 -22.53 40.33
CA PHE A 10 -8.60 -22.16 39.74
C PHE A 10 -9.46 -23.42 39.59
N PRO A 11 -10.79 -23.33 39.73
CA PRO A 11 -11.65 -24.47 39.51
C PRO A 11 -11.43 -25.05 38.11
N PRO A 12 -11.44 -26.40 37.97
CA PRO A 12 -11.48 -27.03 36.65
C PRO A 12 -12.65 -26.41 35.85
N ASP A 13 -12.42 -26.16 34.57
CA ASP A 13 -13.38 -25.48 33.67
C ASP A 13 -13.60 -23.97 33.82
N THR A 14 -12.83 -23.26 34.66
CA THR A 14 -12.85 -21.77 34.63
C THR A 14 -12.40 -21.20 33.27
N PHE A 15 -11.64 -21.99 32.52
CA PHE A 15 -10.74 -21.51 31.48
C PHE A 15 -10.87 -22.32 30.21
N LEU A 16 -10.76 -21.67 29.04
CA LEU A 16 -10.68 -22.42 27.79
C LEU A 16 -9.42 -23.28 27.77
N PRO A 17 -9.47 -24.43 27.09
CA PRO A 17 -8.30 -25.17 26.70
C PRO A 17 -7.26 -24.24 26.10
N THR A 18 -6.02 -24.36 26.56
CA THR A 18 -4.87 -23.58 26.09
C THR A 18 -4.81 -23.40 24.57
N PRO A 19 -5.00 -24.42 23.71
CA PRO A 19 -4.94 -24.21 22.26
C PRO A 19 -6.03 -23.27 21.72
N LEU A 20 -7.26 -23.35 22.24
CA LEU A 20 -8.35 -22.45 21.85
C LEU A 20 -8.08 -21.03 22.33
N ARG A 21 -7.56 -20.89 23.55
CA ARG A 21 -7.19 -19.60 24.11
C ARG A 21 -6.12 -18.91 23.27
N ILE A 22 -5.04 -19.62 22.93
CA ILE A 22 -3.96 -19.08 22.10
C ILE A 22 -4.52 -18.63 20.76
N LEU A 23 -5.35 -19.44 20.11
CA LEU A 23 -5.89 -19.10 18.80
C LEU A 23 -6.84 -17.89 18.85
N ALA A 24 -7.69 -17.76 19.88
CA ALA A 24 -8.53 -16.58 20.11
C ALA A 24 -7.69 -15.32 20.38
N ILE A 25 -6.59 -15.44 21.14
CA ILE A 25 -5.66 -14.32 21.36
C ILE A 25 -5.00 -13.92 20.04
N LEU A 26 -4.55 -14.88 19.21
CA LEU A 26 -3.96 -14.57 17.91
C LEU A 26 -4.96 -13.85 16.98
N GLN A 27 -6.21 -14.28 16.92
CA GLN A 27 -7.25 -13.58 16.16
C GLN A 27 -7.46 -12.15 16.66
N LEU A 28 -7.48 -11.96 17.98
CA LEU A 28 -7.61 -10.64 18.60
C LEU A 28 -6.39 -9.75 18.26
N CYS A 29 -5.18 -10.30 18.31
CA CYS A 29 -3.96 -9.59 17.89
C CYS A 29 -4.05 -9.16 16.43
N LEU A 30 -4.50 -10.04 15.52
CA LEU A 30 -4.66 -9.70 14.10
C LEU A 30 -5.69 -8.58 13.90
N ALA A 31 -6.83 -8.64 14.59
CA ALA A 31 -7.84 -7.59 14.53
C ALA A 31 -7.29 -6.25 15.06
N PHE A 32 -6.53 -6.28 16.15
CA PHE A 32 -5.90 -5.09 16.71
C PHE A 32 -4.81 -4.51 15.80
N THR A 33 -3.99 -5.37 15.17
CA THR A 33 -3.03 -4.95 14.15
C THR A 33 -3.75 -4.26 13.00
N ALA A 34 -4.87 -4.79 12.52
CA ALA A 34 -5.67 -4.13 11.49
C ALA A 34 -6.17 -2.75 11.95
N ILE A 35 -6.71 -2.64 13.17
CA ILE A 35 -7.12 -1.35 13.76
C ILE A 35 -5.95 -0.37 13.80
N CYS A 36 -4.79 -0.79 14.29
CA CYS A 36 -3.59 0.04 14.35
C CYS A 36 -3.12 0.49 12.97
N LEU A 37 -3.18 -0.38 11.96
CA LEU A 37 -2.83 -0.03 10.58
C LEU A 37 -3.76 1.05 10.03
N TYR A 38 -5.08 0.90 10.19
CA TYR A 38 -6.05 1.91 9.74
C TYR A 38 -5.93 3.22 10.54
N ALA A 39 -5.77 3.15 11.86
CA ALA A 39 -5.62 4.32 12.71
C ALA A 39 -4.30 5.06 12.49
N GLY A 40 -3.22 4.34 12.20
CA GLY A 40 -1.89 4.88 11.92
C GLY A 40 -1.73 5.45 10.51
N HIS A 41 -2.63 5.12 9.58
CA HIS A 41 -2.52 5.53 8.18
C HIS A 41 -2.49 7.05 7.97
N PRO A 42 -3.37 7.87 8.60
CA PRO A 42 -3.31 9.33 8.47
C PRO A 42 -2.02 9.97 9.00
N PHE A 43 -1.21 9.21 9.74
CA PHE A 43 0.10 9.65 10.19
C PHE A 43 1.19 9.22 9.21
N MET A 44 1.40 7.92 9.04
CA MET A 44 2.52 7.39 8.26
C MET A 44 2.21 7.26 6.77
N GLY A 45 1.03 6.73 6.44
CA GLY A 45 0.60 6.52 5.06
C GLY A 45 0.37 7.84 4.32
N ALA A 46 -0.29 8.79 4.97
CA ALA A 46 -0.49 10.13 4.42
C ALA A 46 0.84 10.85 4.21
N LEU A 47 1.77 10.79 5.17
CA LEU A 47 3.10 11.39 5.06
C LEU A 47 3.90 10.77 3.92
N PHE A 48 3.89 9.45 3.78
CA PHE A 48 4.61 8.77 2.69
C PHE A 48 4.01 9.14 1.32
N THR A 49 2.69 9.11 1.19
CA THR A 49 1.98 9.46 -0.06
C THR A 49 2.24 10.90 -0.44
N GLN A 50 2.11 11.82 0.53
CA GLN A 50 2.40 13.23 0.33
C GLN A 50 3.86 13.43 -0.10
N LYS A 51 4.82 12.84 0.62
CA LYS A 51 6.24 12.96 0.26
C LYS A 51 6.51 12.42 -1.15
N SER A 52 5.93 11.28 -1.51
CA SER A 52 6.02 10.72 -2.87
C SER A 52 5.46 11.68 -3.93
N HIS A 53 4.34 12.33 -3.65
CA HIS A 53 3.74 13.31 -4.56
C HIS A 53 4.60 14.57 -4.66
N THR A 54 4.97 15.17 -3.53
CA THR A 54 5.83 16.36 -3.45
C THR A 54 7.13 16.15 -4.20
N LEU A 55 7.78 14.99 -4.08
CA LEU A 55 9.03 14.68 -4.79
C LEU A 55 8.87 14.71 -6.32
N LEU A 56 7.73 14.27 -6.86
CA LEU A 56 7.48 14.33 -8.30
C LEU A 56 7.32 15.78 -8.78
N PHE A 57 6.59 16.60 -8.01
CA PHE A 57 6.49 18.05 -8.27
C PHE A 57 7.86 18.72 -8.21
N GLU A 58 8.62 18.50 -7.13
CA GLU A 58 9.95 19.08 -6.95
C GLU A 58 10.94 18.63 -8.04
N ASN A 59 10.83 17.38 -8.51
CA ASN A 59 11.63 16.87 -9.62
C ASN A 59 11.34 17.67 -10.91
N VAL A 60 10.07 17.80 -11.29
CA VAL A 60 9.65 18.54 -12.49
C VAL A 60 9.99 20.03 -12.38
N MET A 61 9.81 20.64 -11.21
CA MET A 61 10.13 22.07 -10.99
C MET A 61 11.63 22.35 -10.86
N GLY A 62 12.47 21.32 -10.67
CA GLY A 62 13.90 21.50 -10.40
C GLY A 62 14.19 22.09 -9.01
N THR A 63 13.38 21.76 -8.00
CA THR A 63 13.50 22.28 -6.62
C THR A 63 13.82 21.20 -5.59
N LEU A 64 14.29 20.03 -6.02
CA LEU A 64 14.68 18.93 -5.11
C LEU A 64 15.77 19.39 -4.13
N ALA A 65 15.56 19.12 -2.84
CA ALA A 65 16.53 19.47 -1.78
C ALA A 65 17.84 18.66 -1.87
N HIS A 66 17.76 17.43 -2.35
CA HIS A 66 18.91 16.52 -2.52
C HIS A 66 18.90 15.93 -3.94
N PRO A 67 19.30 16.71 -4.96
CA PRO A 67 19.35 16.23 -6.33
C PRO A 67 20.45 15.19 -6.49
N SER A 68 20.25 14.23 -7.41
CA SER A 68 21.29 13.28 -7.82
C SER A 68 22.45 13.95 -8.55
N SER A 69 22.19 15.10 -9.20
CA SER A 69 23.22 16.00 -9.75
C SER A 69 22.67 17.41 -9.91
N GLU A 70 23.50 18.42 -9.66
CA GLU A 70 23.14 19.84 -9.86
C GLU A 70 22.75 20.13 -11.32
N GLU A 71 23.42 19.46 -12.27
CA GLU A 71 23.11 19.56 -13.71
C GLU A 71 21.67 19.15 -14.02
N HIS A 72 21.19 18.05 -13.42
CA HIS A 72 19.81 17.59 -13.61
C HIS A 72 18.80 18.58 -13.04
N GLN A 73 19.10 19.17 -11.88
CA GLN A 73 18.24 20.18 -11.27
C GLN A 73 18.14 21.44 -12.13
N LEU A 74 19.27 21.95 -12.60
CA LEU A 74 19.32 23.12 -13.48
C LEU A 74 18.58 22.86 -14.79
N PHE A 75 18.75 21.67 -15.37
CA PHE A 75 18.06 21.25 -16.58
C PHE A 75 16.54 21.25 -16.38
N ASN A 76 16.04 20.63 -15.32
CA ASN A 76 14.60 20.56 -15.05
C ASN A 76 14.02 21.96 -14.80
N ARG A 77 14.72 22.82 -14.07
CA ARG A 77 14.29 24.21 -13.86
C ARG A 77 14.17 24.98 -15.17
N GLN A 78 15.17 24.89 -16.05
CA GLN A 78 15.13 25.55 -17.36
C GLN A 78 14.01 25.02 -18.25
N HIS A 79 13.74 23.71 -18.21
CA HIS A 79 12.66 23.09 -18.96
C HIS A 79 11.29 23.42 -18.39
N PHE A 80 11.16 23.52 -17.07
CA PHE A 80 9.94 23.96 -16.39
C PHE A 80 9.58 25.40 -16.74
N GLU A 81 10.57 26.31 -16.75
CA GLU A 81 10.36 27.71 -17.11
C GLU A 81 9.86 27.88 -18.55
N LYS A 82 10.22 26.97 -19.46
CA LYS A 82 9.76 26.92 -20.87
C LYS A 82 8.36 26.37 -21.06
N LEU A 83 7.75 25.76 -20.04
CA LEU A 83 6.38 25.27 -20.14
C LEU A 83 5.41 26.43 -20.36
N PRO A 84 4.25 26.19 -20.98
CA PRO A 84 3.19 27.19 -21.08
C PRO A 84 2.79 27.73 -19.70
N GLU A 85 2.52 29.04 -19.62
CA GLU A 85 2.23 29.71 -18.35
C GLU A 85 1.06 29.05 -17.59
N HIS A 86 0.01 28.64 -18.30
CA HIS A 86 -1.14 27.98 -17.70
C HIS A 86 -0.78 26.63 -17.06
N GLU A 87 0.08 25.82 -17.69
CA GLU A 87 0.54 24.54 -17.13
C GLU A 87 1.40 24.77 -15.89
N ARG A 88 2.32 25.74 -15.94
CA ARG A 88 3.15 26.10 -14.78
C ARG A 88 2.31 26.53 -13.60
N GLN A 89 1.33 27.43 -13.82
CA GLN A 89 0.44 27.90 -12.76
C GLN A 89 -0.38 26.76 -12.18
N HIS A 90 -0.88 25.84 -13.02
CA HIS A 90 -1.61 24.65 -12.58
C HIS A 90 -0.73 23.70 -11.75
N ILE A 91 0.53 23.48 -12.15
CA ILE A 91 1.48 22.67 -11.39
C ILE A 91 1.79 23.33 -10.03
N ILE A 92 2.04 24.64 -10.00
CA ILE A 92 2.35 25.39 -8.77
C ILE A 92 1.15 25.41 -7.82
N SER A 93 -0.07 25.61 -8.32
CA SER A 93 -1.27 25.61 -7.49
C SER A 93 -1.54 24.22 -6.90
N SER A 94 -1.39 23.17 -7.70
CA SER A 94 -1.51 21.77 -7.27
C SER A 94 -0.44 21.42 -6.23
N TYR A 95 0.80 21.88 -6.42
CA TYR A 95 1.88 21.71 -5.46
C TYR A 95 1.55 22.35 -4.11
N ARG A 96 1.06 23.61 -4.10
CA ARG A 96 0.63 24.30 -2.87
C ARG A 96 -0.51 23.55 -2.17
N GLN A 97 -1.45 22.99 -2.92
CA GLN A 97 -2.52 22.18 -2.37
C GLN A 97 -1.96 20.92 -1.67
N VAL A 98 -1.04 20.19 -2.31
CA VAL A 98 -0.41 19.00 -1.71
C VAL A 98 0.43 19.36 -0.47
N GLN A 99 1.13 20.49 -0.48
CA GLN A 99 1.84 20.98 0.71
C GLN A 99 0.90 21.31 1.86
N SER A 100 -0.24 21.95 1.58
CA SER A 100 -1.23 22.31 2.60
C SER A 100 -1.83 21.07 3.28
N MET A 101 -2.03 19.98 2.54
CA MET A 101 -2.50 18.70 3.10
C MET A 101 -1.49 18.09 4.09
N GLY A 102 -0.19 18.35 3.94
CA GLY A 102 0.82 17.87 4.88
C GLY A 102 0.89 18.61 6.20
N ASN A 103 0.51 19.89 6.17
CA ASN A 103 0.58 20.79 7.33
C ASN A 103 -0.65 20.67 8.24
N GLN A 104 -1.47 19.64 8.04
CA GLN A 104 -2.59 19.33 8.93
C GLN A 104 -2.12 19.09 10.36
N SER A 105 -2.89 19.62 11.30
CA SER A 105 -2.64 19.49 12.73
C SER A 105 -2.82 18.03 13.20
N PHE A 106 -2.20 17.69 14.33
CA PHE A 106 -2.37 16.37 14.94
C PHE A 106 -3.84 16.02 15.21
N LEU A 107 -4.64 17.01 15.64
CA LEU A 107 -6.06 16.81 15.93
C LEU A 107 -6.87 16.53 14.65
N GLU A 108 -6.55 17.20 13.55
CA GLU A 108 -7.16 16.90 12.25
C GLU A 108 -6.82 15.49 11.80
N LYS A 109 -5.57 15.05 11.96
CA LYS A 109 -5.17 13.67 11.66
C LYS A 109 -5.91 12.65 12.53
N CYS A 110 -6.10 12.92 13.82
CA CYS A 110 -6.91 12.07 14.69
C CYS A 110 -8.38 11.99 14.24
N LYS A 111 -8.97 13.13 13.88
CA LYS A 111 -10.34 13.19 13.32
C LYS A 111 -10.43 12.38 12.04
N ASP A 112 -9.44 12.50 11.16
CA ASP A 112 -9.36 11.75 9.92
C ASP A 112 -9.15 10.25 10.17
N SER A 113 -8.39 9.84 11.18
CA SER A 113 -8.27 8.43 11.59
C SER A 113 -9.61 7.85 12.02
N ILE A 114 -10.36 8.57 12.84
CA ILE A 114 -11.71 8.15 13.27
C ILE A 114 -12.63 8.06 12.06
N LEU A 115 -12.65 9.11 11.22
CA LEU A 115 -13.47 9.14 10.01
C LEU A 115 -13.09 8.02 9.04
N LEU A 116 -11.81 7.70 8.91
CA LEU A 116 -11.32 6.62 8.07
C LEU A 116 -11.85 5.26 8.57
N LEU A 117 -11.71 5.00 9.88
CA LEU A 117 -12.14 3.76 10.51
C LEU A 117 -13.66 3.56 10.41
N PHE A 118 -14.45 4.61 10.69
CA PHE A 118 -15.91 4.49 10.79
C PHE A 118 -16.65 4.76 9.47
N LEU A 119 -16.16 5.65 8.60
CA LEU A 119 -16.86 6.02 7.37
C LEU A 119 -16.18 5.45 6.12
N LYS A 120 -14.88 5.69 5.92
CA LYS A 120 -14.21 5.38 4.62
C LYS A 120 -13.79 3.92 4.44
N THR A 121 -13.64 3.15 5.51
CA THR A 121 -13.32 1.73 5.42
C THR A 121 -14.48 0.97 4.74
N PRO A 122 -14.23 -0.07 3.91
CA PRO A 122 -15.29 -0.89 3.37
C PRO A 122 -16.14 -1.56 4.46
N ALA A 123 -17.45 -1.71 4.24
CA ALA A 123 -18.37 -2.25 5.23
C ALA A 123 -17.99 -3.67 5.69
N PHE A 124 -17.55 -4.52 4.76
CA PHE A 124 -17.13 -5.89 5.07
C PHE A 124 -15.86 -5.95 5.92
N THR A 125 -14.90 -5.03 5.68
CA THR A 125 -13.70 -4.91 6.52
C THR A 125 -14.06 -4.46 7.93
N LYS A 126 -14.94 -3.46 8.09
CA LYS A 126 -15.44 -3.04 9.42
C LYS A 126 -16.12 -4.20 10.14
N GLY A 127 -17.00 -4.91 9.44
CA GLY A 127 -17.67 -6.09 9.95
C GLY A 127 -16.65 -7.13 10.43
N TRP A 128 -15.66 -7.46 9.61
CA TRP A 128 -14.64 -8.42 10.00
C TRP A 128 -13.83 -8.00 11.23
N ILE A 129 -13.39 -6.74 11.32
CA ILE A 129 -12.67 -6.24 12.51
C ILE A 129 -13.57 -6.35 13.74
N LEU A 130 -14.82 -5.88 13.65
CA LEU A 130 -15.77 -5.89 14.75
C LEU A 130 -16.04 -7.32 15.23
N PHE A 131 -16.41 -8.23 14.33
CA PHE A 131 -16.68 -9.62 14.66
C PHE A 131 -15.43 -10.34 15.17
N SER A 132 -14.24 -10.05 14.63
CA SER A 132 -12.99 -10.65 15.12
C SER A 132 -12.67 -10.25 16.55
N VAL A 133 -12.92 -9.00 16.94
CA VAL A 133 -12.75 -8.54 18.34
C VAL A 133 -13.83 -9.14 19.23
N VAL A 134 -15.10 -8.99 18.86
CA VAL A 134 -16.25 -9.42 19.68
C VAL A 134 -16.23 -10.93 19.89
N LEU A 135 -16.06 -11.73 18.83
CA LEU A 135 -16.06 -13.18 18.93
C LEU A 135 -14.86 -13.70 19.71
N SER A 136 -13.67 -13.11 19.54
CA SER A 136 -12.49 -13.49 20.34
C SER A 136 -12.72 -13.22 21.83
N ILE A 137 -13.32 -12.08 22.20
CA ILE A 137 -13.65 -11.77 23.60
C ILE A 137 -14.73 -12.72 24.13
N LEU A 138 -15.81 -12.97 23.37
CA LEU A 138 -16.89 -13.87 23.77
C LEU A 138 -16.40 -15.31 23.93
N LEU A 139 -15.53 -15.78 23.03
CA LEU A 139 -14.84 -17.06 23.14
C LEU A 139 -14.02 -17.13 24.41
N LEU A 140 -13.17 -16.13 24.68
CA LEU A 140 -12.35 -16.04 25.90
C LEU A 140 -13.19 -16.03 27.19
N ARG A 141 -14.41 -15.50 27.11
CA ARG A 141 -15.40 -15.49 28.21
C ARG A 141 -16.30 -16.73 28.26
N LYS A 142 -16.09 -17.72 27.39
CA LYS A 142 -16.90 -18.95 27.28
C LYS A 142 -18.40 -18.69 27.12
N ARG A 143 -18.77 -17.69 26.31
CA ARG A 143 -20.20 -17.48 26.01
C ARG A 143 -20.70 -18.56 25.06
N GLU A 144 -21.84 -19.15 25.40
CA GLU A 144 -22.54 -20.12 24.56
C GLU A 144 -22.81 -19.51 23.17
N GLY A 145 -22.69 -20.33 22.12
CA GLY A 145 -22.91 -19.91 20.73
C GLY A 145 -21.77 -19.11 20.10
N ALA A 146 -20.81 -18.57 20.87
CA ALA A 146 -19.68 -17.80 20.33
C ALA A 146 -18.84 -18.63 19.33
N ALA A 147 -18.64 -19.91 19.60
CA ALA A 147 -17.95 -20.83 18.71
C ALA A 147 -18.68 -20.98 17.36
N GLN A 148 -20.00 -21.14 17.37
CA GLN A 148 -20.78 -21.27 16.13
C GLN A 148 -20.76 -19.97 15.32
N ALA A 149 -20.84 -18.82 16.00
CA ALA A 149 -20.80 -17.51 15.36
C ALA A 149 -19.46 -17.19 14.64
N THR A 150 -18.37 -17.92 14.93
CA THR A 150 -17.10 -17.77 14.19
C THR A 150 -17.20 -18.05 12.69
N TRP A 151 -18.22 -18.81 12.25
CA TRP A 151 -18.48 -19.04 10.82
C TRP A 151 -18.90 -17.78 10.05
N VAL A 152 -19.28 -16.71 10.73
CA VAL A 152 -19.53 -15.40 10.10
C VAL A 152 -18.24 -14.82 9.49
N LEU A 153 -17.08 -15.10 10.09
CA LEU A 153 -15.79 -14.55 9.64
C LEU A 153 -15.41 -14.97 8.21
N PRO A 154 -15.38 -16.28 7.83
CA PRO A 154 -15.08 -16.67 6.46
C PRO A 154 -16.13 -16.16 5.45
N ILE A 155 -17.40 -16.02 5.84
CA ILE A 155 -18.44 -15.44 4.98
C ILE A 155 -18.14 -13.96 4.69
N LEU A 156 -17.78 -13.19 5.73
CA LEU A 156 -17.35 -11.79 5.57
C LEU A 156 -16.09 -11.68 4.70
N CYS A 157 -15.18 -12.64 4.78
CA CYS A 157 -13.99 -12.67 3.92
C CYS A 157 -14.36 -12.86 2.45
N ILE A 158 -15.28 -13.78 2.14
CA ILE A 158 -15.75 -13.99 0.76
C ILE A 158 -16.44 -12.72 0.24
N ALA A 159 -17.32 -12.12 1.04
CA ALA A 159 -18.01 -10.89 0.67
C ALA A 159 -17.02 -9.73 0.41
N PHE A 160 -16.00 -9.59 1.26
CA PHE A 160 -14.93 -8.61 1.07
C PHE A 160 -14.13 -8.87 -0.22
N ILE A 161 -13.75 -10.12 -0.52
CA ILE A 161 -13.01 -10.46 -1.75
C ILE A 161 -13.86 -10.14 -2.99
N PHE A 162 -15.16 -10.46 -2.93
CA PHE A 162 -16.08 -10.15 -4.02
C PHE A 162 -16.23 -8.64 -4.23
N ASP A 163 -16.45 -7.89 -3.15
CA ASP A 163 -16.54 -6.42 -3.19
C ASP A 163 -15.25 -5.80 -3.75
N ALA A 164 -14.09 -6.14 -3.18
CA ALA A 164 -12.79 -5.64 -3.62
C ALA A 164 -12.50 -5.89 -5.10
N ARG A 165 -12.97 -7.02 -5.67
CA ARG A 165 -12.82 -7.28 -7.11
C ARG A 165 -13.72 -6.41 -7.98
N HIS A 166 -14.90 -6.00 -7.49
CA HIS A 166 -15.85 -5.20 -8.26
C HIS A 166 -15.61 -3.69 -8.09
N THR A 167 -15.17 -3.26 -6.91
CA THR A 167 -14.96 -1.85 -6.56
C THR A 167 -13.50 -1.41 -6.55
N GLY A 168 -12.54 -2.34 -6.74
CA GLY A 168 -11.11 -2.09 -6.72
C GLY A 168 -10.67 -0.94 -7.62
N THR A 169 -9.82 -0.06 -7.07
CA THR A 169 -9.46 1.24 -7.63
C THR A 169 -8.60 1.11 -8.90
N LYS A 170 -9.14 1.56 -10.06
CA LYS A 170 -8.45 1.57 -11.37
C LYS A 170 -7.29 2.57 -11.50
N SER A 171 -7.14 3.48 -10.54
CA SER A 171 -6.35 4.69 -10.71
C SER A 171 -4.84 4.44 -10.63
N LEU A 172 -4.35 3.48 -9.84
CA LEU A 172 -2.94 3.06 -9.86
C LEU A 172 -2.57 2.36 -11.18
N GLN A 173 -3.55 1.77 -11.86
CA GLN A 173 -3.32 1.10 -13.14
C GLN A 173 -2.97 2.10 -14.25
N LEU A 174 -3.44 3.35 -14.17
CA LEU A 174 -3.21 4.35 -15.22
C LEU A 174 -1.77 4.87 -15.23
N GLU A 175 -1.18 5.22 -14.09
CA GLU A 175 0.24 5.61 -14.04
C GLU A 175 1.13 4.43 -14.44
N ASN A 176 0.77 3.20 -14.04
CA ASN A 176 1.51 1.99 -14.40
C ASN A 176 1.53 1.73 -15.92
N GLN A 177 0.55 2.20 -16.68
CA GLN A 177 0.55 2.09 -18.15
C GLN A 177 1.65 2.92 -18.81
N LEU A 178 2.19 3.93 -18.12
CA LEU A 178 3.34 4.70 -18.63
C LEU A 178 4.65 3.93 -18.52
N PHE A 179 4.73 2.93 -17.65
CA PHE A 179 5.92 2.11 -17.49
C PHE A 179 5.90 0.93 -18.47
N PRO A 180 6.99 0.70 -19.22
CA PRO A 180 7.11 -0.48 -20.05
C PRO A 180 7.27 -1.72 -19.17
N SER A 181 6.78 -2.87 -19.64
CA SER A 181 7.09 -4.15 -19.00
C SER A 181 8.58 -4.48 -19.15
N GLU A 182 9.12 -5.29 -18.24
CA GLU A 182 10.50 -5.78 -18.35
C GLU A 182 10.74 -6.52 -19.66
N GLU A 183 9.77 -7.35 -20.08
CA GLU A 183 9.80 -8.04 -21.37
C GLU A 183 9.91 -7.07 -22.55
N ARG A 184 9.11 -5.99 -22.52
CA ARG A 184 9.15 -4.95 -23.56
C ARG A 184 10.51 -4.25 -23.61
N LEU A 185 11.07 -3.89 -22.44
CA LEU A 185 12.40 -3.28 -22.36
C LEU A 185 13.48 -4.16 -22.99
N MET A 186 13.46 -5.46 -22.67
CA MET A 186 14.45 -6.40 -23.17
C MET A 186 14.29 -6.67 -24.66
N HIS A 187 13.06 -6.88 -25.14
CA HIS A 187 12.82 -7.26 -26.53
C HIS A 187 12.97 -6.08 -27.52
N GLU A 188 12.38 -4.92 -27.20
CA GLU A 188 12.37 -3.79 -28.13
C GLU A 188 13.67 -2.96 -28.08
N TYR A 189 14.23 -2.75 -26.88
CA TYR A 189 15.32 -1.80 -26.68
C TYR A 189 16.69 -2.45 -26.49
N VAL A 190 16.80 -3.42 -25.57
CA VAL A 190 18.10 -4.06 -25.26
C VAL A 190 18.48 -5.08 -26.34
N LYS A 191 17.50 -5.84 -26.85
CA LYS A 191 17.65 -6.92 -27.86
C LYS A 191 18.61 -8.02 -27.44
N GLU A 192 18.65 -8.31 -26.14
CA GLU A 192 19.45 -9.37 -25.52
C GLU A 192 18.56 -10.18 -24.56
N PRO A 193 18.81 -11.48 -24.35
CA PRO A 193 18.15 -12.22 -23.29
C PRO A 193 18.54 -11.65 -21.92
N LEU A 194 17.61 -11.74 -20.97
CA LEU A 194 17.84 -11.34 -19.60
C LEU A 194 18.94 -12.23 -18.99
N SER A 195 19.99 -11.61 -18.44
CA SER A 195 21.09 -12.35 -17.80
C SER A 195 20.57 -13.15 -16.59
N SER A 196 21.27 -14.22 -16.21
CA SER A 196 21.00 -14.97 -14.98
C SER A 196 21.52 -14.27 -13.73
N SER A 197 22.46 -13.33 -13.88
CA SER A 197 23.07 -12.59 -12.77
C SER A 197 22.26 -11.33 -12.43
N ILE A 198 21.81 -11.20 -11.18
CA ILE A 198 21.00 -10.06 -10.69
C ILE A 198 21.69 -8.71 -10.97
N LEU A 199 23.01 -8.65 -10.83
CA LEU A 199 23.76 -7.40 -11.08
C LEU A 199 23.77 -7.03 -12.56
N GLU A 200 23.84 -8.02 -13.45
CA GLU A 200 23.79 -7.80 -14.90
C GLU A 200 22.36 -7.49 -15.36
N GLN A 201 21.36 -8.16 -14.79
CA GLN A 201 19.95 -7.85 -15.01
C GLN A 201 19.67 -6.38 -14.68
N HIS A 202 20.13 -5.89 -13.53
CA HIS A 202 19.97 -4.49 -13.16
C HIS A 202 20.59 -3.54 -14.19
N LYS A 203 21.80 -3.86 -14.68
CA LYS A 203 22.46 -3.05 -15.73
C LYS A 203 21.72 -3.09 -17.06
N GLN A 204 21.23 -4.27 -17.47
CA GLN A 204 20.45 -4.44 -18.70
C GLN A 204 19.14 -3.66 -18.62
N LEU A 205 18.40 -3.80 -17.53
CA LEU A 205 17.13 -3.08 -17.31
C LEU A 205 17.34 -1.58 -17.25
N LYS A 206 18.40 -1.11 -16.56
CA LYS A 206 18.76 0.32 -16.54
C LYS A 206 19.08 0.84 -17.95
N ARG A 207 19.86 0.10 -18.73
CA ARG A 207 20.16 0.44 -20.12
C ARG A 207 18.89 0.48 -20.97
N GLY A 208 18.02 -0.53 -20.85
CA GLY A 208 16.72 -0.58 -21.53
C GLY A 208 15.85 0.63 -21.18
N TRP A 209 15.79 0.97 -19.89
CA TRP A 209 15.07 2.14 -19.39
C TRP A 209 15.59 3.46 -19.98
N GLU A 210 16.91 3.67 -20.03
CA GLU A 210 17.49 4.86 -20.66
C GLU A 210 17.16 4.95 -22.17
N LEU A 211 17.18 3.82 -22.89
CA LEU A 211 16.84 3.77 -24.30
C LEU A 211 15.36 4.08 -24.54
N TYR A 212 14.48 3.52 -23.71
CA TYR A 212 13.05 3.82 -23.70
C TYR A 212 12.79 5.31 -23.50
N LEU A 213 13.44 5.95 -22.52
CA LEU A 213 13.31 7.38 -22.27
C LEU A 213 13.74 8.23 -23.47
N ILE A 214 14.83 7.86 -24.15
CA ILE A 214 15.30 8.61 -25.32
C ILE A 214 14.33 8.47 -26.50
N GLN A 215 13.92 7.24 -26.82
CA GLN A 215 13.15 6.96 -28.03
C GLN A 215 11.68 7.37 -27.90
N GLU A 216 11.01 6.99 -26.81
CA GLU A 216 9.56 7.20 -26.64
C GLU A 216 9.25 8.58 -26.08
N TRP A 217 10.04 9.05 -25.12
CA TRP A 217 9.76 10.29 -24.37
C TRP A 217 10.49 11.50 -24.90
N ALA A 218 11.80 11.41 -25.13
CA ALA A 218 12.57 12.51 -25.74
C ALA A 218 12.31 12.64 -27.25
N LYS A 219 11.83 11.55 -27.89
CA LYS A 219 11.57 11.41 -29.34
C LYS A 219 12.79 11.71 -30.19
N GLU A 220 13.94 11.19 -29.77
CA GLU A 220 15.22 11.42 -30.43
C GLU A 220 15.91 10.11 -30.81
N LEU A 221 16.78 10.18 -31.81
CA LEU A 221 17.68 9.07 -32.13
C LEU A 221 18.82 9.02 -31.11
N ILE A 222 19.22 7.80 -30.74
CA ILE A 222 20.25 7.58 -29.72
C ILE A 222 21.59 8.08 -30.25
N SER A 223 22.19 9.03 -29.54
CA SER A 223 23.52 9.53 -29.85
C SER A 223 24.62 8.60 -29.33
N GLN A 224 25.68 8.47 -30.13
CA GLN A 224 26.92 7.79 -29.73
C GLN A 224 27.78 8.63 -28.78
N ASN A 225 27.61 9.96 -28.79
CA ASN A 225 28.32 10.85 -27.86
C ASN A 225 27.71 10.74 -26.44
N PRO A 226 28.50 10.34 -25.42
CA PRO A 226 28.01 10.15 -24.05
C PRO A 226 27.40 11.41 -23.43
N SER A 227 28.00 12.58 -23.65
CA SER A 227 27.52 13.84 -23.10
C SER A 227 26.19 14.25 -23.72
N LEU A 228 26.03 14.03 -25.02
CA LEU A 228 24.75 14.29 -25.69
C LEU A 228 23.70 13.29 -25.24
N ARG A 229 24.03 11.99 -25.19
CA ARG A 229 23.14 10.94 -24.68
C ARG A 229 22.63 11.24 -23.26
N LYS A 230 23.49 11.75 -22.37
CA LYS A 230 23.07 12.18 -21.03
C LYS A 230 21.97 13.25 -21.08
N LYS A 231 22.10 14.25 -21.96
CA LYS A 231 21.07 15.27 -22.16
C LYS A 231 19.78 14.69 -22.76
N GLN A 232 19.88 13.73 -23.67
CA GLN A 232 18.70 13.05 -24.24
C GLN A 232 17.94 12.28 -23.15
N ILE A 233 18.66 11.59 -22.27
CA ILE A 233 18.07 10.90 -21.10
C ILE A 233 17.36 11.91 -20.21
N MET A 234 18.01 13.01 -19.82
CA MET A 234 17.40 14.05 -18.98
C MET A 234 16.12 14.64 -19.61
N LYS A 235 16.14 14.89 -20.93
CA LYS A 235 14.96 15.35 -21.67
C LYS A 235 13.81 14.33 -21.61
N GLY A 236 14.13 13.05 -21.81
CA GLY A 236 13.16 11.96 -21.70
C GLY A 236 12.60 11.81 -20.29
N GLU A 237 13.45 11.88 -19.26
CA GLU A 237 13.05 11.82 -17.85
C GLU A 237 12.12 12.98 -17.47
N PHE A 238 12.44 14.20 -17.92
CA PHE A 238 11.58 15.36 -17.69
C PHE A 238 10.19 15.17 -18.33
N ALA A 239 10.14 14.76 -19.60
CA ALA A 239 8.88 14.54 -20.31
C ALA A 239 8.05 13.41 -19.68
N PHE A 240 8.71 12.31 -19.29
CA PHE A 240 8.09 11.19 -18.58
C PHE A 240 7.49 11.63 -17.24
N ASN A 241 8.26 12.34 -16.42
CA ASN A 241 7.80 12.80 -15.11
C ASN A 241 6.69 13.85 -15.22
N LEU A 242 6.72 14.71 -16.23
CA LEU A 242 5.64 15.65 -16.52
C LEU A 242 4.35 14.91 -16.88
N ALA A 243 4.42 13.88 -17.73
CA ALA A 243 3.24 13.07 -18.07
C ALA A 243 2.68 12.30 -16.86
N ARG A 244 3.57 11.74 -16.03
CA ARG A 244 3.18 11.12 -14.76
C ARG A 244 2.49 12.11 -13.83
N LEU A 245 3.02 13.33 -13.73
CA LEU A 245 2.45 14.39 -12.92
C LEU A 245 1.05 14.76 -13.41
N ASN A 246 0.88 14.92 -14.73
CA ASN A 246 -0.41 15.21 -15.34
C ASN A 246 -1.44 14.10 -15.06
N MET A 247 -1.06 12.83 -15.18
CA MET A 247 -1.96 11.72 -14.84
C MET A 247 -2.41 11.75 -13.38
N ARG A 248 -1.49 12.06 -12.44
CA ARG A 248 -1.81 12.19 -11.01
C ARG A 248 -2.70 13.40 -10.71
N MET A 249 -2.50 14.52 -11.39
CA MET A 249 -3.33 15.70 -11.22
C MET A 249 -4.75 15.50 -11.77
N GLN A 250 -4.90 14.79 -12.90
CA GLN A 250 -6.21 14.49 -13.49
C GLN A 250 -6.99 13.44 -12.70
N ASN A 251 -6.28 12.49 -12.08
CA ASN A 251 -6.88 11.44 -11.27
C ASN A 251 -6.33 11.52 -9.84
N PRO A 252 -6.75 12.53 -9.05
CA PRO A 252 -6.33 12.63 -7.67
C PRO A 252 -6.78 11.36 -6.96
N GLN A 253 -5.81 10.54 -6.58
CA GLN A 253 -6.04 9.28 -5.90
C GLN A 253 -6.81 9.56 -4.61
N PRO A 254 -8.03 9.03 -4.43
CA PRO A 254 -8.62 9.04 -3.11
C PRO A 254 -7.68 8.26 -2.18
N PHE A 255 -7.44 8.79 -0.98
CA PHE A 255 -6.57 8.17 0.02
C PHE A 255 -7.05 6.75 0.37
N HIS A 256 -6.57 5.74 -0.35
CA HIS A 256 -6.94 4.34 -0.18
C HIS A 256 -5.70 3.45 0.00
N PHE A 257 -5.88 2.40 0.81
CA PHE A 257 -4.92 1.33 1.04
C PHE A 257 -4.73 0.49 -0.23
N SER A 258 -3.98 0.99 -1.19
CA SER A 258 -3.63 0.29 -2.44
C SER A 258 -2.70 -0.91 -2.23
N PHE A 259 -2.06 -1.00 -1.05
CA PHE A 259 -1.14 -2.10 -0.73
C PHE A 259 -1.82 -3.47 -0.65
N ILE A 260 -3.10 -3.54 -0.23
CA ILE A 260 -3.79 -4.82 -0.05
C ILE A 260 -4.39 -5.33 -1.38
N GLU A 261 -4.77 -4.42 -2.28
CA GLU A 261 -5.41 -4.77 -3.56
C GLU A 261 -4.45 -5.48 -4.55
N SER A 262 -3.14 -5.27 -4.39
CA SER A 262 -2.14 -5.75 -5.36
C SER A 262 -1.73 -7.22 -5.17
N PHE A 263 -2.05 -7.85 -4.03
CA PHE A 263 -1.57 -9.19 -3.70
C PHE A 263 -2.71 -10.20 -3.55
N ASN A 264 -3.08 -10.84 -4.66
CA ASN A 264 -4.11 -11.89 -4.69
C ASN A 264 -3.87 -13.03 -3.67
N TYR A 265 -2.60 -13.35 -3.37
CA TYR A 265 -2.23 -14.37 -2.39
C TYR A 265 -2.58 -14.00 -0.95
N LEU A 266 -2.59 -12.71 -0.60
CA LEU A 266 -2.99 -12.25 0.73
C LEU A 266 -4.47 -12.53 0.98
N TYR A 267 -5.32 -12.43 -0.04
CA TYR A 267 -6.74 -12.80 0.08
C TYR A 267 -6.94 -14.28 0.38
N ILE A 268 -6.14 -15.15 -0.24
CA ILE A 268 -6.17 -16.60 0.02
C ILE A 268 -5.75 -16.87 1.47
N PHE A 269 -4.63 -16.30 1.91
CA PHE A 269 -4.15 -16.47 3.28
C PHE A 269 -5.18 -15.98 4.30
N TYR A 270 -5.77 -14.80 4.04
CA TYR A 270 -6.81 -14.22 4.88
C TYR A 270 -8.06 -15.10 4.97
N PHE A 271 -8.54 -15.64 3.85
CA PHE A 271 -9.67 -16.57 3.84
C PHE A 271 -9.34 -17.87 4.59
N CYS A 272 -8.20 -18.50 4.26
CA CYS A 272 -7.75 -19.74 4.88
C CYS A 272 -7.59 -19.62 6.40
N TRP A 273 -7.05 -18.49 6.88
CA TRP A 273 -6.92 -18.22 8.30
C TRP A 273 -8.28 -18.17 9.01
N ASN A 274 -9.24 -17.40 8.47
CA ASN A 274 -10.58 -17.29 9.06
C ASN A 274 -11.37 -18.60 8.99
N LEU A 275 -11.20 -19.38 7.92
CA LEU A 275 -11.76 -20.72 7.80
C LEU A 275 -11.16 -21.68 8.83
N TYR A 276 -9.84 -21.68 8.97
CA TYR A 276 -9.13 -22.48 9.98
C TYR A 276 -9.57 -22.11 11.40
N PHE A 277 -9.67 -20.82 11.70
CA PHE A 277 -10.14 -20.32 12.99
C PHE A 277 -11.54 -20.84 13.31
N ALA A 278 -12.49 -20.69 12.39
CA ALA A 278 -13.86 -21.15 12.58
C ALA A 278 -13.95 -22.67 12.74
N TRP A 279 -13.24 -23.41 11.88
CA TRP A 279 -13.19 -24.88 11.95
C TRP A 279 -12.60 -25.36 13.28
N PHE A 280 -11.49 -24.78 13.73
CA PHE A 280 -10.79 -25.20 14.94
C PHE A 280 -11.63 -24.96 16.19
N MET A 281 -12.30 -23.80 16.27
CA MET A 281 -13.20 -23.45 17.38
C MET A 281 -14.44 -24.36 17.46
N ASN A 282 -14.87 -24.95 16.34
CA ASN A 282 -16.04 -25.83 16.27
C ASN A 282 -15.73 -27.34 16.29
N ARG A 283 -14.46 -27.73 16.44
CA ARG A 283 -14.07 -29.14 16.40
C ARG A 283 -14.77 -29.93 17.52
N LYS A 284 -15.35 -31.09 17.19
CA LYS A 284 -16.15 -31.93 18.12
C LYS A 284 -15.48 -32.17 19.49
N LYS A 285 -14.14 -32.33 19.49
CA LYS A 285 -13.33 -32.50 20.70
C LYS A 285 -13.52 -31.39 21.75
N TRP A 286 -13.80 -30.17 21.30
CA TRP A 286 -13.91 -28.99 22.15
C TRP A 286 -15.34 -28.52 22.39
N ARG A 287 -16.30 -29.07 21.64
CA ARG A 287 -17.70 -28.61 21.63
C ARG A 287 -18.37 -28.81 22.99
N TYR A 288 -18.00 -29.86 23.72
CA TYR A 288 -18.49 -30.15 25.07
C TYR A 288 -17.92 -29.24 26.17
N GLN A 289 -16.92 -28.42 25.85
CA GLN A 289 -16.26 -27.50 26.80
C GLN A 289 -16.64 -26.03 26.58
N LEU A 290 -17.50 -25.78 25.57
CA LEU A 290 -17.94 -24.47 25.08
C LEU A 290 -19.47 -24.30 25.09
N VAL A 291 -20.19 -25.37 25.40
CA VAL A 291 -21.62 -25.41 25.78
C VAL A 291 -21.63 -25.50 27.30
#